data_AF-A0A4Y9PT79-F1
#
_entry.id   AF-A0A4Y9PT79-F1
#
_cell.length_a   1.000
_cell.length_b   1.000
_cell.length_c   1.000
_cell.angle_alpha   90.00
_cell.angle_beta   90.00
_cell.angle_gamma   90.00
#
_symmetry.space_group_name_H-M   'P 1'
#
loop_
_entity.id
_entity.type
_entity.pdbx_description
1 polymer ?
#
loop_
_entity_poly.entity_id
_entity_poly.type
_entity_poly.pdbx_seq_one_letter_code
_entity_poly.pdbx_strand_id
1 'polypeptide(L)'
;MYNYDNSGAVIGLIVAGLFIWLIVAAAAYVVSSIFYAKLFAKAGVEGAWRGWVPFYRELIFVKLGDLNPWWLLVLIGAAFVLNLIPYIGVLIGWIPSVAATVYFILAAYRIQTKLGKDAPWIILAIFLSLVWLGIMAFDRSRWTTAVAPAPWARNFLADNTVWPGIPAQGAAGYAPPAAPGYPAPGGYPPPAGYGQPSGGYPAPPAPGGYPAPGAPTPPPAGAPTPPPAGPPTTPPPAAPPAATPPPAQEPPATPPAPPAEPPRG
;
A
#
# COMPACT_ATOMS: atom_id res chain seq x y z
N MET A 1 -48.09 -28.63 -28.58
CA MET A 1 -48.25 -28.01 -27.25
C MET A 1 -47.16 -28.43 -26.25
N TYR A 2 -46.55 -29.62 -26.34
CA TYR A 2 -45.49 -30.07 -25.42
C TYR A 2 -44.18 -29.26 -25.37
N ASN A 3 -43.80 -28.51 -26.42
CA ASN A 3 -42.55 -27.73 -26.42
C ASN A 3 -42.64 -26.43 -25.61
N TYR A 4 -43.85 -25.89 -25.39
CA TYR A 4 -44.03 -24.61 -24.70
C TYR A 4 -43.90 -24.75 -23.18
N ASP A 5 -44.43 -25.84 -22.60
CA ASP A 5 -44.31 -26.15 -21.16
C ASP A 5 -42.85 -26.41 -20.75
N ASN A 6 -42.08 -27.09 -21.59
CA ASN A 6 -40.66 -27.32 -21.34
C ASN A 6 -39.84 -26.01 -21.43
N SER A 7 -40.21 -25.14 -22.37
CA SER A 7 -39.58 -23.82 -22.51
C SER A 7 -39.87 -22.91 -21.31
N GLY A 8 -41.11 -22.92 -20.80
CA GLY A 8 -41.49 -22.18 -19.59
C GLY A 8 -40.74 -22.65 -18.34
N ALA A 9 -40.63 -23.97 -18.15
CA ALA A 9 -39.87 -24.56 -17.05
C ALA A 9 -38.37 -24.21 -17.10
N VAL A 10 -37.76 -24.27 -18.30
CA VAL A 10 -36.35 -23.90 -18.50
C VAL A 10 -36.11 -22.41 -18.22
N ILE A 11 -36.98 -21.52 -18.70
CA ILE A 11 -36.89 -20.08 -18.41
C ILE A 11 -37.04 -19.84 -16.91
N GLY A 12 -37.98 -20.50 -16.24
CA GLY A 12 -38.16 -20.42 -14.79
C GLY A 12 -36.91 -20.84 -14.01
N LEU A 13 -36.26 -21.92 -14.41
CA LEU A 13 -35.00 -22.38 -13.80
C LEU A 13 -33.84 -21.40 -14.03
N ILE A 14 -33.73 -20.81 -15.23
CA ILE A 14 -32.71 -19.80 -15.52
C ILE A 14 -32.92 -18.56 -14.66
N VAL A 15 -34.15 -18.06 -14.56
CA VAL A 15 -34.47 -16.87 -13.76
C VAL A 15 -34.21 -17.13 -12.27
N ALA A 16 -34.64 -18.27 -11.75
CA ALA A 16 -34.37 -18.66 -10.36
C ALA A 16 -32.86 -18.81 -10.11
N GLY A 17 -32.12 -19.43 -11.04
CA GLY A 17 -30.67 -19.57 -10.97
C GLY A 17 -29.94 -18.23 -10.99
N LEU A 18 -30.35 -17.30 -11.86
CA LEU A 18 -29.82 -15.94 -11.92
C LEU A 18 -30.09 -15.18 -10.62
N PHE A 19 -31.29 -15.32 -10.05
CA PHE A 19 -31.64 -14.68 -8.79
C PHE A 19 -30.77 -15.18 -7.62
N ILE A 20 -30.61 -16.51 -7.49
CA ILE A 20 -29.72 -17.10 -6.49
C ILE A 20 -28.27 -16.65 -6.71
N TRP A 21 -27.81 -16.65 -7.96
CA TRP A 21 -26.46 -16.20 -8.31
C TRP A 21 -26.23 -14.73 -7.92
N LEU A 22 -27.20 -13.84 -8.15
CA LEU A 22 -27.11 -12.43 -7.74
C LEU A 22 -27.00 -12.28 -6.22
N ILE A 23 -27.76 -13.06 -5.45
CA ILE A 23 -27.66 -13.06 -3.97
C ILE A 23 -26.27 -13.50 -3.53
N VAL A 24 -25.76 -14.60 -4.09
CA VAL A 24 -24.43 -15.12 -3.75
C VAL A 24 -23.34 -14.13 -4.16
N ALA A 25 -23.45 -13.51 -5.33
CA ALA A 25 -22.51 -12.50 -5.81
C ALA A 25 -22.51 -11.25 -4.90
N ALA A 26 -23.69 -10.79 -4.47
CA ALA A 26 -23.82 -9.67 -3.54
C ALA A 26 -23.19 -10.00 -2.18
N ALA A 27 -23.45 -11.20 -1.64
CA ALA A 27 -22.83 -11.67 -0.40
C ALA A 27 -21.30 -11.76 -0.52
N ALA A 28 -20.79 -12.34 -1.60
CA ALA A 28 -19.34 -12.43 -1.86
C ALA A 28 -18.71 -11.04 -2.00
N TYR A 29 -19.40 -10.08 -2.61
CA TYR A 29 -18.95 -8.70 -2.72
C TYR A 29 -18.88 -8.01 -1.35
N VAL A 30 -19.90 -8.16 -0.49
CA VAL A 30 -19.88 -7.59 0.87
C VAL A 30 -18.73 -8.19 1.68
N VAL A 31 -18.59 -9.52 1.67
CA VAL A 31 -17.53 -10.23 2.39
C VAL A 31 -16.13 -9.79 1.92
N SER A 32 -15.90 -9.80 0.60
CA SER A 32 -14.63 -9.34 0.03
C SER A 32 -14.34 -7.87 0.36
N SER A 33 -15.34 -6.98 0.31
CA SER A 33 -15.18 -5.56 0.65
C SER A 33 -14.73 -5.36 2.11
N ILE A 34 -15.28 -6.15 3.03
CA ILE A 34 -14.84 -6.15 4.44
C ILE A 34 -13.39 -6.63 4.55
N PHE A 35 -13.03 -7.69 3.83
CA PHE A 35 -11.67 -8.24 3.85
C PHE A 35 -10.65 -7.22 3.29
N TYR A 36 -10.96 -6.57 2.17
CA TYR A 36 -10.15 -5.47 1.63
C TYR A 36 -10.01 -4.33 2.62
N ALA A 37 -11.12 -3.87 3.24
CA ALA A 37 -11.06 -2.79 4.23
C ALA A 37 -10.14 -3.12 5.41
N LYS A 38 -10.15 -4.37 5.89
CA LYS A 38 -9.27 -4.84 6.96
C LYS A 38 -7.81 -4.96 6.52
N LEU A 39 -7.56 -5.49 5.31
CA LEU A 39 -6.23 -5.55 4.72
C LEU A 39 -5.62 -4.15 4.54
N PHE A 40 -6.42 -3.20 4.03
CA PHE A 40 -6.02 -1.81 3.82
C PHE A 40 -5.71 -1.11 5.14
N ALA A 41 -6.53 -1.30 6.17
CA ALA A 41 -6.26 -0.79 7.49
C ALA A 41 -4.94 -1.33 8.06
N LYS A 42 -4.61 -2.61 7.85
CA LYS A 42 -3.30 -3.18 8.25
C LYS A 42 -2.14 -2.52 7.53
N ALA A 43 -2.31 -2.20 6.25
CA ALA A 43 -1.30 -1.53 5.44
C ALA A 43 -1.18 -0.01 5.72
N GLY A 44 -1.99 0.53 6.65
CA GLY A 44 -2.01 1.94 7.01
C GLY A 44 -2.81 2.84 6.05
N VAL A 45 -3.65 2.26 5.19
CA VAL A 45 -4.55 3.02 4.31
C VAL A 45 -5.69 3.63 5.12
N GLU A 46 -5.95 4.90 4.89
CA GLU A 46 -7.00 5.68 5.56
C GLU A 46 -8.37 5.44 4.94
N GLY A 47 -9.36 5.19 5.80
CA GLY A 47 -10.77 5.09 5.40
C GLY A 47 -11.18 3.71 4.89
N ALA A 48 -11.99 3.01 5.69
CA ALA A 48 -12.50 1.68 5.33
C ALA A 48 -13.39 1.69 4.06
N TRP A 49 -14.01 2.83 3.73
CA TRP A 49 -14.84 2.99 2.52
C TRP A 49 -14.08 2.65 1.23
N ARG A 50 -12.76 2.80 1.22
CA ARG A 50 -11.91 2.49 0.06
C ARG A 50 -11.95 1.00 -0.31
N GLY A 51 -12.22 0.11 0.65
CA GLY A 51 -12.43 -1.33 0.40
C GLY A 51 -13.76 -1.66 -0.27
N TRP A 52 -14.74 -0.75 -0.19
CA TRP A 52 -16.06 -0.93 -0.78
C TRP A 52 -16.11 -0.47 -2.23
N VAL A 53 -15.43 0.62 -2.58
CA VAL A 53 -15.51 1.18 -3.94
C VAL A 53 -14.90 0.22 -4.97
N PRO A 54 -15.70 -0.30 -5.92
CA PRO A 54 -15.20 -1.16 -6.99
C PRO A 54 -14.15 -0.43 -7.82
N PHE A 55 -13.23 -1.18 -8.44
CA PHE A 55 -12.03 -0.68 -9.14
C PHE A 55 -11.05 0.08 -8.26
N TYR A 56 -11.48 1.08 -7.49
CA TYR A 56 -10.61 1.83 -6.60
C TYR A 56 -9.91 0.94 -5.58
N ARG A 57 -10.64 -0.01 -4.97
CA ARG A 57 -10.03 -1.03 -4.09
C ARG A 57 -8.97 -1.87 -4.80
N GLU A 58 -9.19 -2.22 -6.06
CA GLU A 58 -8.23 -3.03 -6.82
C GLU A 58 -6.97 -2.23 -7.16
N LEU A 59 -7.11 -0.93 -7.46
CA LEU A 59 -5.98 -0.03 -7.65
C LEU A 59 -5.15 0.11 -6.38
N ILE A 60 -5.80 0.25 -5.22
CA ILE A 60 -5.10 0.28 -3.92
C ILE A 60 -4.41 -1.04 -3.67
N PHE A 61 -5.08 -2.17 -3.91
CA PHE A 61 -4.49 -3.49 -3.74
C PHE A 61 -3.20 -3.65 -4.54
N VAL A 62 -3.23 -3.31 -5.83
CA VAL A 62 -2.06 -3.31 -6.70
C VAL A 62 -0.97 -2.37 -6.19
N LYS A 63 -1.35 -1.17 -5.74
CA LYS A 63 -0.43 -0.18 -5.16
C LYS A 63 0.27 -0.72 -3.90
N LEU A 64 -0.46 -1.40 -3.02
CA LEU A 64 0.11 -2.12 -1.87
C LEU A 64 1.08 -3.23 -2.28
N GLY A 65 0.91 -3.75 -3.49
CA GLY A 65 1.80 -4.68 -4.17
C GLY A 65 3.06 -4.06 -4.81
N ASP A 66 3.37 -2.78 -4.60
CA ASP A 66 4.48 -2.04 -5.25
C ASP A 66 4.32 -1.90 -6.77
N LEU A 67 3.10 -2.02 -7.28
CA LEU A 67 2.76 -1.94 -8.70
C LEU A 67 1.99 -0.65 -9.01
N ASN A 68 2.27 -0.04 -10.15
CA ASN A 68 1.62 1.21 -10.57
C ASN A 68 0.11 1.00 -10.83
N PRO A 69 -0.77 1.63 -10.04
CA PRO A 69 -2.21 1.39 -10.12
C PRO A 69 -2.80 1.65 -11.51
N TRP A 70 -2.27 2.61 -12.26
CA TRP A 70 -2.84 3.01 -13.55
C TRP A 70 -2.73 1.93 -14.63
N TRP A 71 -1.72 1.07 -14.57
CA TRP A 71 -1.58 -0.04 -15.53
C TRP A 71 -2.75 -1.01 -15.45
N LEU A 72 -3.35 -1.20 -14.28
CA LEU A 72 -4.54 -2.05 -14.15
C LEU A 72 -5.70 -1.50 -15.00
N LEU A 73 -5.92 -0.19 -15.01
CA LEU A 73 -6.96 0.43 -15.84
C LEU A 73 -6.64 0.32 -17.32
N VAL A 74 -5.37 0.47 -17.70
CA VAL A 74 -4.94 0.27 -19.10
C VAL A 74 -5.21 -1.17 -19.54
N LEU A 75 -4.90 -2.16 -18.70
CA LEU A 75 -5.13 -3.58 -19.03
C LEU A 75 -6.62 -3.90 -19.15
N ILE A 76 -7.46 -3.40 -18.23
CA ILE A 76 -8.92 -3.58 -18.28
C ILE A 76 -9.52 -2.86 -19.50
N GLY A 77 -9.08 -1.62 -19.76
CA GLY A 77 -9.53 -0.84 -20.91
C GLY A 77 -9.12 -1.49 -22.23
N ALA A 78 -7.88 -1.99 -22.32
CA ALA A 78 -7.40 -2.72 -23.49
C ALA A 78 -8.20 -4.02 -23.69
N ALA A 79 -8.49 -4.77 -22.61
CA ALA A 79 -9.34 -5.95 -22.69
C ALA A 79 -10.71 -5.59 -23.26
N PHE A 80 -11.34 -4.53 -22.76
CA PHE A 80 -12.64 -4.07 -23.24
C PHE A 80 -12.60 -3.68 -24.73
N VAL A 81 -11.68 -2.79 -25.11
CA VAL A 81 -11.58 -2.26 -26.49
C VAL A 81 -11.26 -3.37 -27.50
N LEU A 82 -10.32 -4.28 -27.19
CA LEU A 82 -9.96 -5.36 -28.12
C LEU A 82 -11.11 -6.35 -28.33
N ASN A 83 -11.94 -6.59 -27.32
CA ASN A 83 -13.10 -7.48 -27.44
C ASN A 83 -14.25 -6.89 -28.28
N LEU A 84 -14.25 -5.57 -28.54
CA LEU A 84 -15.23 -4.95 -29.45
C LEU A 84 -14.91 -5.20 -30.93
N ILE A 85 -13.68 -5.57 -31.26
CA ILE A 85 -13.25 -5.79 -32.64
C ILE A 85 -13.51 -7.26 -33.02
N PRO A 86 -14.42 -7.54 -33.98
CA PRO A 86 -14.70 -8.91 -34.38
C PRO A 86 -13.44 -9.60 -34.92
N TYR A 87 -13.32 -10.90 -34.66
CA TYR A 87 -12.17 -11.77 -34.99
C TYR A 87 -10.85 -11.44 -34.26
N ILE A 88 -10.48 -10.17 -34.14
CA ILE A 88 -9.29 -9.75 -33.36
C ILE A 88 -9.50 -10.01 -31.86
N GLY A 89 -10.69 -9.68 -31.34
CA GLY A 89 -11.05 -9.96 -29.94
C GLY A 89 -10.94 -11.45 -29.59
N VAL A 90 -11.31 -12.33 -30.51
CA VAL A 90 -11.22 -13.79 -30.30
C VAL A 90 -9.76 -14.26 -30.30
N LEU A 91 -8.94 -13.79 -31.23
CA LEU A 91 -7.56 -14.26 -31.39
C LEU A 91 -6.62 -13.73 -30.31
N ILE A 92 -6.74 -12.44 -29.95
CA ILE A 92 -5.78 -11.75 -29.06
C ILE A 92 -6.43 -11.00 -27.89
N GLY A 93 -7.75 -10.87 -27.85
CA GLY A 93 -8.45 -10.12 -26.80
C GLY A 93 -8.36 -10.72 -25.40
N TRP A 94 -7.91 -11.97 -25.29
CA TRP A 94 -7.64 -12.63 -24.00
C TRP A 94 -6.30 -12.19 -23.36
N ILE A 95 -5.36 -11.64 -24.14
CA ILE A 95 -4.02 -11.29 -23.66
C ILE A 95 -4.07 -10.24 -22.56
N PRO A 96 -4.77 -9.10 -22.70
CA PRO A 96 -4.84 -8.10 -21.63
C PRO A 96 -5.51 -8.62 -20.36
N SER A 97 -6.49 -9.53 -20.48
CA SER A 97 -7.14 -10.18 -19.34
C SER A 97 -6.19 -11.10 -18.56
N VAL A 98 -5.37 -11.86 -19.27
CA VAL A 98 -4.31 -12.67 -18.66
C VAL A 98 -3.26 -11.79 -18.01
N ALA A 99 -2.84 -10.71 -18.68
CA ALA A 99 -1.90 -9.75 -18.12
C ALA A 99 -2.45 -9.08 -16.84
N ALA A 100 -3.73 -8.69 -16.81
CA ALA A 100 -4.39 -8.17 -15.60
C ALA A 100 -4.40 -9.20 -14.47
N THR A 101 -4.67 -10.47 -14.79
CA THR A 101 -4.63 -11.56 -13.81
C THR A 101 -3.23 -11.75 -13.23
N VAL A 102 -2.19 -11.79 -14.08
CA VAL A 102 -0.79 -11.84 -13.64
C VAL A 102 -0.46 -10.63 -12.77
N TYR A 103 -0.96 -9.44 -13.12
CA TYR A 103 -0.78 -8.22 -12.36
C TYR A 103 -1.31 -8.33 -10.92
N PHE A 104 -2.51 -8.88 -10.75
CA PHE A 104 -3.06 -9.19 -9.43
C PHE A 104 -2.25 -10.23 -8.67
N ILE A 105 -1.75 -11.27 -9.34
CA ILE A 105 -0.91 -12.30 -8.71
C ILE A 105 0.40 -11.70 -8.21
N LEU A 106 1.05 -10.83 -9.00
CA LEU A 106 2.26 -10.13 -8.59
C LEU A 106 1.98 -9.23 -7.36
N ALA A 107 0.84 -8.51 -7.35
CA ALA A 107 0.42 -7.71 -6.21
C ALA A 107 0.20 -8.57 -4.96
N ALA A 108 -0.56 -9.66 -5.09
CA ALA A 108 -0.84 -10.60 -4.01
C ALA A 108 0.45 -11.23 -3.46
N TYR A 109 1.38 -11.60 -4.32
CA TYR A 109 2.70 -12.13 -3.94
C TYR A 109 3.47 -11.11 -3.09
N ARG A 110 3.42 -9.82 -3.43
CA ARG A 110 4.10 -8.79 -2.64
C ARG A 110 3.41 -8.53 -1.32
N ILE A 111 2.09 -8.44 -1.31
CA ILE A 111 1.27 -8.27 -0.10
C ILE A 111 1.53 -9.38 0.92
N GLN A 112 1.56 -10.65 0.50
CA GLN A 112 1.82 -11.75 1.44
C GLN A 112 3.25 -11.67 2.01
N THR A 113 4.25 -11.25 1.22
CA THR A 113 5.62 -11.08 1.73
C THR A 113 5.72 -9.94 2.75
N LYS A 114 4.95 -8.86 2.56
CA LYS A 114 4.81 -7.76 3.53
C LYS A 114 4.07 -8.16 4.81
N LEU A 115 3.32 -9.26 4.77
CA LEU A 115 2.70 -9.89 5.93
C LEU A 115 3.55 -11.04 6.50
N GLY A 116 4.79 -11.20 6.04
CA GLY A 116 5.72 -12.23 6.51
C GLY A 116 5.35 -13.65 6.09
N LYS A 117 4.61 -13.82 4.98
CA LYS A 117 4.23 -15.13 4.44
C LYS A 117 5.17 -15.54 3.30
N ASP A 118 5.50 -16.82 3.28
CA ASP A 118 6.40 -17.40 2.27
C ASP A 118 5.75 -17.50 0.88
N ALA A 119 6.59 -17.63 -0.15
CA ALA A 119 6.16 -17.68 -1.55
C ALA A 119 5.02 -18.68 -1.87
N PRO A 120 5.02 -19.93 -1.35
CA PRO A 120 3.99 -20.92 -1.70
C PRO A 120 2.56 -20.52 -1.33
N TRP A 121 2.36 -19.57 -0.41
CA TRP A 121 1.03 -19.05 -0.05
C TRP A 121 0.28 -18.44 -1.24
N ILE A 122 0.98 -18.07 -2.31
CA ILE A 122 0.36 -17.51 -3.52
C ILE A 122 -0.54 -18.52 -4.23
N ILE A 123 -0.27 -19.83 -4.08
CA ILE A 123 -1.09 -20.90 -4.64
C ILE A 123 -2.52 -20.81 -4.11
N LEU A 124 -2.67 -20.47 -2.82
CA LEU A 124 -3.99 -20.26 -2.21
C LEU A 124 -4.69 -19.03 -2.80
N ALA A 125 -3.94 -17.96 -3.12
CA ALA A 125 -4.52 -16.79 -3.77
C ALA A 125 -5.08 -17.10 -5.17
N ILE A 126 -4.44 -18.02 -5.91
CA ILE A 126 -4.84 -18.40 -7.26
C ILE A 126 -6.11 -19.26 -7.24
N PHE A 127 -6.16 -20.30 -6.41
CA PHE A 127 -7.28 -21.23 -6.40
C PHE A 127 -8.43 -20.80 -5.48
N LEU A 128 -8.13 -20.09 -4.40
CA LEU A 128 -9.05 -19.79 -3.30
C LEU A 128 -8.85 -18.33 -2.85
N SER A 129 -8.91 -17.40 -3.82
CA SER A 129 -8.60 -15.97 -3.64
C SER A 129 -9.34 -15.32 -2.46
N LEU A 130 -10.63 -15.61 -2.30
CA LEU A 130 -11.45 -15.06 -1.21
C LEU A 130 -11.00 -15.57 0.17
N VAL A 131 -10.61 -16.85 0.27
CA VAL A 131 -10.09 -17.44 1.50
C VAL A 131 -8.72 -16.87 1.82
N TRP A 132 -7.84 -16.76 0.83
CA TRP A 132 -6.54 -16.10 0.97
C TRP A 132 -6.71 -14.66 1.46
N LEU A 133 -7.62 -13.89 0.86
CA LEU A 133 -7.89 -12.50 1.24
C LEU A 133 -8.38 -12.41 2.69
N GLY A 134 -9.28 -13.32 3.10
CA GLY A 134 -9.76 -13.41 4.49
C GLY A 134 -8.63 -13.70 5.48
N ILE A 135 -7.72 -14.61 5.14
CA ILE A 135 -6.53 -14.89 5.97
C ILE A 135 -5.66 -13.64 6.06
N MET A 136 -5.29 -13.01 4.94
CA MET A 136 -4.46 -11.79 4.95
C MET A 136 -5.15 -10.65 5.73
N ALA A 137 -6.48 -10.56 5.68
CA ALA A 137 -7.28 -9.55 6.38
C ALA A 137 -7.34 -9.76 7.90
N PHE A 138 -7.41 -10.98 8.41
CA PHE A 138 -7.66 -11.25 9.84
C PHE A 138 -6.53 -11.92 10.60
N ASP A 139 -5.55 -12.49 9.91
CA ASP A 139 -4.38 -13.12 10.53
C ASP A 139 -3.59 -12.11 11.40
N ARG A 140 -2.89 -12.59 12.43
CA ARG A 140 -2.16 -11.73 13.39
C ARG A 140 -0.85 -11.14 12.85
N SER A 141 -0.46 -11.49 11.62
CA SER A 141 0.68 -10.91 10.91
C SER A 141 0.64 -9.38 10.92
N ARG A 142 1.83 -8.79 11.13
CA ARG A 142 2.05 -7.35 11.08
C ARG A 142 2.51 -6.97 9.68
N TRP A 143 1.98 -5.86 9.19
CA TRP A 143 2.43 -5.28 7.93
C TRP A 143 3.84 -4.73 8.11
N THR A 144 4.75 -5.07 7.20
CA THR A 144 6.10 -4.53 7.14
C THR A 144 6.48 -4.15 5.72
N THR A 145 7.03 -2.94 5.56
CA THR A 145 7.64 -2.46 4.31
C THR A 145 9.15 -2.71 4.28
N ALA A 146 9.73 -3.21 5.38
CA ALA A 146 11.13 -3.62 5.47
C ALA A 146 11.34 -5.01 4.82
N VAL A 147 10.87 -5.17 3.59
CA VAL A 147 11.07 -6.36 2.76
C VAL A 147 12.06 -6.04 1.65
N ALA A 148 12.68 -7.07 1.08
CA ALA A 148 13.54 -6.89 -0.09
C ALA A 148 12.80 -6.10 -1.20
N PRO A 149 13.49 -5.26 -1.99
CA PRO A 149 12.87 -4.54 -3.09
C PRO A 149 12.13 -5.50 -4.04
N ALA A 150 10.99 -5.07 -4.57
CA ALA A 150 10.26 -5.88 -5.54
C ALA A 150 11.10 -6.08 -6.81
N PRO A 151 11.01 -7.25 -7.49
CA PRO A 151 11.74 -7.49 -8.74
C PRO A 151 11.46 -6.46 -9.84
N TRP A 152 10.27 -5.85 -9.81
CA TRP A 152 9.83 -4.81 -10.74
C TRP A 152 10.06 -3.39 -10.26
N ALA A 153 10.70 -3.17 -9.10
CA ALA A 153 10.89 -1.83 -8.52
C ALA A 153 11.71 -0.88 -9.41
N ARG A 154 12.36 -1.39 -10.46
CA ARG A 154 13.23 -0.62 -11.37
C ARG A 154 12.73 -0.58 -12.82
N ASN A 155 11.47 -0.91 -13.06
CA ASN A 155 10.89 -0.89 -14.41
C ASN A 155 9.54 -0.15 -14.43
N PHE A 156 8.90 -0.13 -15.61
CA PHE A 156 7.63 0.58 -15.84
C PHE A 156 6.45 0.08 -15.00
N LEU A 157 6.56 -1.08 -14.35
CA LEU A 157 5.52 -1.63 -13.48
C LEU A 157 5.60 -1.03 -12.06
N ALA A 158 6.74 -0.44 -11.67
CA ALA A 158 6.97 0.10 -10.33
C ALA A 158 5.94 1.18 -9.99
N ASP A 159 5.40 1.12 -8.76
CA ASP A 159 4.60 2.22 -8.23
C ASP A 159 5.46 3.46 -7.98
N ASN A 160 5.14 4.53 -8.72
CA ASN A 160 5.73 5.86 -8.55
C ASN A 160 4.65 6.92 -8.23
N THR A 161 3.47 6.47 -7.80
CA THR A 161 2.33 7.35 -7.58
C THR A 161 2.21 7.75 -6.10
N VAL A 162 1.67 8.93 -5.84
CA VAL A 162 1.37 9.42 -4.49
C VAL A 162 -0.12 9.61 -4.38
N TRP A 163 -0.78 8.88 -3.47
CA TRP A 163 -2.22 8.99 -3.25
C TRP A 163 -2.48 9.41 -1.80
N PRO A 164 -3.29 10.45 -1.56
CA PRO A 164 -3.65 10.87 -0.19
C PRO A 164 -4.21 9.70 0.62
N GLY A 165 -3.76 9.56 1.87
CA GLY A 165 -4.20 8.51 2.79
C GLY A 165 -3.79 7.09 2.39
N ILE A 166 -2.84 6.91 1.46
CA ILE A 166 -2.21 5.61 1.20
C ILE A 166 -0.70 5.76 1.41
N PRO A 167 -0.11 5.04 2.39
CA PRO A 167 1.30 5.17 2.70
C PRO A 167 2.16 4.60 1.57
N ALA A 168 3.36 5.17 1.41
CA ALA A 168 4.35 4.68 0.47
C ALA A 168 4.78 3.25 0.83
N GLN A 169 4.94 2.42 -0.19
CA GLN A 169 5.06 0.97 -0.05
C GLN A 169 6.45 0.43 -0.39
N GLY A 170 7.27 1.26 -1.05
CA GLY A 170 8.63 0.90 -1.44
C GLY A 170 9.57 0.65 -0.26
N ALA A 171 10.62 -0.11 -0.52
CA ALA A 171 11.69 -0.35 0.46
C ALA A 171 12.28 0.99 0.93
N ALA A 172 12.60 1.09 2.22
CA ALA A 172 13.15 2.29 2.83
C ALA A 172 14.33 2.86 2.00
N GLY A 173 14.19 4.10 1.53
CA GLY A 173 15.16 4.79 0.68
C GLY A 173 14.74 4.99 -0.78
N TYR A 174 13.64 4.41 -1.24
CA TYR A 174 13.07 4.72 -2.56
C TYR A 174 11.99 5.80 -2.44
N ALA A 175 12.36 7.06 -2.70
CA ALA A 175 11.40 8.14 -2.88
C ALA A 175 10.95 8.14 -4.35
N PRO A 176 9.66 7.93 -4.65
CA PRO A 176 9.18 8.03 -6.02
C PRO A 176 9.36 9.47 -6.53
N PRO A 177 9.67 9.67 -7.83
CA PRO A 177 9.69 11.01 -8.42
C PRO A 177 8.31 11.66 -8.22
N ALA A 178 8.29 12.89 -7.70
CA ALA A 178 7.04 13.61 -7.48
C ALA A 178 6.27 13.75 -8.81
N ALA A 179 5.03 13.24 -8.85
CA ALA A 179 4.15 13.46 -9.99
C ALA A 179 3.78 14.96 -10.07
N PRO A 180 3.83 15.60 -11.27
CA PRO A 180 3.44 17.00 -11.40
C PRO A 180 1.99 17.20 -10.96
N GLY A 181 1.77 18.05 -9.94
CA GLY A 181 0.44 18.47 -9.49
C GLY A 181 -0.10 17.85 -8.19
N TYR A 182 0.65 16.96 -7.52
CA TYR A 182 0.29 16.46 -6.18
C TYR A 182 1.48 16.60 -5.20
N PRO A 183 1.29 17.17 -4.00
CA PRO A 183 2.37 17.28 -3.02
C PRO A 183 2.86 15.90 -2.58
N ALA A 184 4.18 15.71 -2.58
CA ALA A 184 4.83 14.52 -2.02
C ALA A 184 4.52 14.43 -0.51
N PRO A 185 4.10 13.27 0.05
CA PRO A 185 3.87 13.15 1.47
C PRO A 185 5.23 12.99 2.14
N GLY A 186 5.50 13.86 3.11
CA GLY A 186 6.65 13.74 3.98
C GLY A 186 6.75 12.33 4.54
N GLY A 187 7.91 11.72 4.38
CA GLY A 187 8.29 10.57 5.19
C GLY A 187 8.17 11.00 6.65
N TYR A 188 7.37 10.27 7.42
CA TYR A 188 7.41 10.41 8.88
C TYR A 188 8.88 10.27 9.32
N PRO A 189 9.42 11.21 10.11
CA PRO A 189 10.67 10.97 10.78
C PRO A 189 10.49 9.72 11.67
N PRO A 190 11.48 8.82 11.75
CA PRO A 190 11.41 7.69 12.67
C PRO A 190 11.18 8.21 14.10
N PRO A 191 10.42 7.49 14.95
CA PRO A 191 10.19 7.91 16.33
C PRO A 191 11.51 8.24 17.03
N ALA A 192 11.64 9.48 17.49
CA ALA A 192 12.74 9.90 18.34
C ALA A 192 12.55 9.25 19.72
N GLY A 193 13.39 8.28 20.05
CA GLY A 193 13.48 7.75 21.41
C GLY A 193 13.76 6.26 21.48
N TYR A 194 15.02 5.88 21.32
CA TYR A 194 15.82 5.13 22.30
C TYR A 194 17.28 5.40 21.91
N GLY A 195 17.98 6.22 22.70
CA GLY A 195 19.41 6.48 22.48
C GLY A 195 20.17 5.16 22.61
N GLN A 196 20.83 4.73 21.54
CA GLN A 196 21.88 3.72 21.68
C GLN A 196 23.11 4.38 22.31
N PRO A 197 23.67 3.84 23.40
CA PRO A 197 24.95 4.31 23.90
C PRO A 197 26.03 3.97 22.87
N SER A 198 26.78 4.99 22.45
CA SER A 198 27.96 4.87 21.60
C SER A 198 29.10 4.17 22.36
N GLY A 199 29.08 2.85 22.38
CA GLY A 199 30.19 2.02 22.84
C GLY A 199 31.11 1.66 21.69
N GLY A 200 32.33 2.21 21.69
CA GLY A 200 33.36 1.86 20.72
C GLY A 200 33.84 0.42 20.90
N TYR A 201 33.53 -0.44 19.93
CA TYR A 201 34.23 -1.68 19.70
C TYR A 201 34.54 -1.80 18.20
N PRO A 202 35.78 -2.14 17.80
CA PRO A 202 36.11 -2.35 16.40
C PRO A 202 35.41 -3.59 15.83
N ALA A 203 34.98 -3.48 14.57
CA ALA A 203 34.29 -4.54 13.84
C ALA A 203 35.19 -5.79 13.64
N PRO A 204 34.64 -7.02 13.67
CA PRO A 204 35.40 -8.23 13.36
C PRO A 204 35.81 -8.28 11.87
N PRO A 205 36.98 -8.84 11.51
CA PRO A 205 37.42 -8.96 10.12
C PRO A 205 36.51 -9.90 9.31
N ALA A 206 36.23 -9.53 8.06
CA ALA A 206 35.47 -10.36 7.12
C ALA A 206 36.26 -11.64 6.73
N PRO A 207 35.59 -12.79 6.55
CA PRO A 207 36.23 -14.03 6.09
C PRO A 207 36.73 -13.90 4.64
N GLY A 208 37.99 -14.27 4.42
CA GLY A 208 38.69 -14.14 3.13
C GLY A 208 38.10 -15.03 2.03
N GLY A 209 37.78 -14.41 0.89
CA GLY A 209 37.48 -15.09 -0.38
C GLY A 209 38.74 -15.20 -1.24
N TYR A 210 38.95 -16.39 -1.82
CA TYR A 210 40.07 -16.70 -2.73
C TYR A 210 40.06 -15.80 -3.98
N PRO A 211 41.21 -15.24 -4.42
CA PRO A 211 41.27 -14.47 -5.65
C PRO A 211 41.27 -15.39 -6.89
N ALA A 212 40.48 -15.00 -7.89
CA ALA A 212 40.45 -15.62 -9.23
C ALA A 212 41.75 -15.29 -10.01
N PRO A 213 42.34 -16.23 -10.78
CA PRO A 213 43.57 -15.99 -11.51
C PRO A 213 43.36 -15.04 -12.70
N GLY A 214 44.08 -13.90 -12.74
CA GLY A 214 44.23 -13.09 -13.96
C GLY A 214 44.11 -11.56 -13.85
N ALA A 215 43.94 -10.98 -12.65
CA ALA A 215 43.87 -9.51 -12.51
C ALA A 215 45.27 -8.90 -12.19
N PRO A 216 45.68 -7.79 -12.85
CA PRO A 216 46.95 -7.12 -12.59
C PRO A 216 46.98 -6.45 -11.20
N THR A 217 48.14 -6.52 -10.54
CA THR A 217 48.40 -5.98 -9.20
C THR A 217 48.39 -4.44 -9.17
N PRO A 218 47.70 -3.80 -8.20
CA PRO A 218 47.86 -2.37 -7.94
C PRO A 218 49.23 -2.08 -7.26
N PRO A 219 49.85 -0.92 -7.51
CA PRO A 219 51.12 -0.54 -6.87
C PRO A 219 50.95 -0.25 -5.37
N PRO A 220 52.02 -0.34 -4.56
CA PRO A 220 51.95 -0.17 -3.10
C PRO A 220 51.53 1.26 -2.71
N ALA A 221 50.53 1.37 -1.83
CA ALA A 221 50.12 2.66 -1.26
C ALA A 221 51.19 3.20 -0.30
N GLY A 222 51.60 4.45 -0.50
CA GLY A 222 52.53 5.18 0.35
C GLY A 222 51.99 5.43 1.77
N ALA A 223 52.90 5.76 2.68
CA ALA A 223 52.63 5.97 4.11
C ALA A 223 51.53 7.00 4.39
N PRO A 224 50.71 6.82 5.45
CA PRO A 224 49.62 7.72 5.79
C PRO A 224 50.13 9.09 6.26
N THR A 225 49.62 10.15 5.65
CA THR A 225 49.76 11.53 6.11
C THR A 225 48.88 11.80 7.34
N PRO A 226 49.26 12.72 8.25
CA PRO A 226 48.44 13.07 9.41
C PRO A 226 47.13 13.77 8.99
N PRO A 227 46.03 13.61 9.74
CA PRO A 227 44.74 14.22 9.40
C PRO A 227 44.78 15.76 9.52
N PRO A 228 44.03 16.49 8.68
CA PRO A 228 43.93 17.95 8.77
C PRO A 228 43.27 18.41 10.08
N ALA A 229 43.75 19.52 10.62
CA ALA A 229 43.12 20.20 11.76
C ALA A 229 41.68 20.62 11.40
N GLY A 230 40.72 20.24 12.25
CA GLY A 230 39.32 20.59 12.09
C GLY A 230 39.07 22.10 12.20
N PRO A 231 37.95 22.60 11.63
CA PRO A 231 37.61 24.03 11.68
C PRO A 231 37.32 24.49 13.12
N PRO A 232 37.59 25.77 13.45
CA PRO A 232 37.37 26.31 14.78
C PRO A 232 35.89 26.26 15.15
N THR A 233 35.63 25.75 16.36
CA THR A 233 34.29 25.71 16.98
C THR A 233 33.82 27.13 17.27
N THR A 234 32.69 27.52 16.67
CA THR A 234 31.96 28.72 17.05
C THR A 234 31.34 28.54 18.46
N PRO A 235 31.27 29.60 19.29
CA PRO A 235 30.56 29.54 20.57
C PRO A 235 29.06 29.31 20.35
N PRO A 236 28.36 28.65 21.29
CA PRO A 236 26.92 28.44 21.19
C PRO A 236 26.18 29.80 21.20
N PRO A 237 25.08 29.95 20.42
CA PRO A 237 24.25 31.15 20.47
C PRO A 237 23.66 31.36 21.86
N ALA A 238 23.64 32.61 22.33
CA ALA A 238 23.00 33.00 23.59
C ALA A 238 21.51 32.62 23.60
N ALA A 239 21.03 32.15 24.76
CA ALA A 239 19.64 31.80 24.98
C ALA A 239 18.71 32.99 24.69
N PRO A 240 17.55 32.77 24.05
CA PRO A 240 16.56 33.84 23.84
C PRO A 240 15.96 34.29 25.20
N PRO A 241 15.60 35.57 25.35
CA PRO A 241 14.98 36.08 26.58
C PRO A 241 13.69 35.33 26.90
N ALA A 242 13.48 35.05 28.20
CA ALA A 242 12.26 34.45 28.70
C ALA A 242 11.02 35.26 28.27
N ALA A 243 10.07 34.60 27.62
CA ALA A 243 8.78 35.18 27.28
C ALA A 243 8.03 35.57 28.56
N THR A 244 7.53 36.80 28.60
CA THR A 244 6.59 37.26 29.63
C THR A 244 5.31 36.43 29.59
N PRO A 245 4.72 36.07 30.75
CA PRO A 245 3.46 35.35 30.78
C PRO A 245 2.32 36.25 30.26
N PRO A 246 1.33 35.70 29.54
CA PRO A 246 0.18 36.46 29.08
C PRO A 246 -0.68 36.95 30.26
N PRO A 247 -1.37 38.10 30.15
CA PRO A 247 -2.25 38.60 31.19
C PRO A 247 -3.41 37.63 31.44
N ALA A 248 -3.80 37.50 32.71
CA ALA A 248 -4.90 36.65 33.16
C ALA A 248 -6.20 36.99 32.43
N GLN A 249 -6.85 35.98 31.86
CA GLN A 249 -8.20 36.12 31.30
C GLN A 249 -9.19 36.27 32.47
N GLU A 250 -9.96 37.36 32.47
CA GLU A 250 -11.09 37.52 33.38
C GLU A 250 -12.15 36.42 33.12
N PRO A 251 -12.82 35.91 34.17
CA PRO A 251 -13.86 34.91 34.02
C PRO A 251 -15.08 35.50 33.30
N PRO A 252 -15.78 34.71 32.45
CA PRO A 252 -16.93 35.19 31.69
C PRO A 252 -18.10 35.56 32.62
N ALA A 253 -18.71 36.72 32.34
CA ALA A 253 -19.88 37.24 33.05
C ALA A 253 -21.07 36.27 32.94
N THR A 254 -21.73 36.05 34.07
CA THR A 254 -22.92 35.19 34.19
C THR A 254 -24.09 35.74 33.36
N PRO A 255 -24.81 34.91 32.58
CA PRO A 255 -26.01 35.36 31.87
C PRO A 255 -27.12 35.80 32.84
N PRO A 256 -27.90 36.85 32.53
CA PRO A 256 -29.01 37.29 33.38
C PRO A 256 -30.16 36.25 33.39
N ALA A 257 -30.79 36.12 34.56
CA ALA A 257 -31.88 35.19 34.81
C ALA A 257 -33.14 35.50 33.98
N PRO A 258 -33.92 34.48 33.56
CA PRO A 258 -35.17 34.69 32.82
C PRO A 258 -36.28 35.31 33.71
N PRO A 259 -37.20 36.12 33.14
CA PRO A 259 -38.29 36.74 33.88
C PRO A 259 -39.29 35.72 34.43
N ALA A 260 -39.77 35.94 35.65
CA ALA A 260 -40.81 35.14 36.30
C ALA A 260 -42.17 35.29 35.61
N GLU A 261 -42.82 34.17 35.32
CA GLU A 261 -44.16 34.07 34.74
C GLU A 261 -45.24 34.47 35.78
N PRO A 262 -46.24 35.31 35.44
CA PRO A 262 -47.29 35.71 36.37
C PRO A 262 -48.31 34.58 36.62
N PRO A 263 -48.94 34.53 37.81
CA PRO A 263 -49.83 33.44 38.20
C PRO A 263 -51.15 33.46 37.40
N ARG A 264 -51.53 32.31 36.84
CA ARG A 264 -52.86 32.11 36.25
C ARG A 264 -53.87 31.90 37.38
N GLY A 265 -54.84 32.81 37.47
CA GLY A 265 -56.13 32.58 38.14
C GLY A 265 -57.10 31.81 37.25
#